data_AF-A0A6J2TXU5-F1
#
_entry.id   AF-A0A6J2TXU5-F1
#
_cell.length_a   1.000
_cell.length_b   1.000
_cell.length_c   1.000
_cell.angle_alpha   90.00
_cell.angle_beta   90.00
_cell.angle_gamma   90.00
#
_symmetry.space_group_name_H-M   'P 1'
#
loop_
_entity.id
_entity.type
_entity.pdbx_description
1 polymer ?
#
loop_
_entity_poly.entity_id
_entity_poly.type
_entity_poly.pdbx_seq_one_letter_code
_entity_poly.pdbx_strand_id
1 'polypeptide(L)'
;MSSKVCSTCVLQVICNAQEPVSQMQLISLFTNDPSDEVVRKELQFILTTSLDLGLIVKSSDQYYIGANVNETVREEENPEVQEVSQGAEQASQMPEMEEVSAEQESQDKIN
;
A
#
# COMPACT_ATOMS: atom_id res chain seq x y z
N MET A 1 -29.51 28.10 -14.54
CA MET A 1 -29.16 27.35 -13.32
C MET A 1 -27.70 26.95 -13.45
N SER A 2 -26.79 27.48 -12.63
CA SER A 2 -25.41 26.99 -12.60
C SER A 2 -25.45 25.64 -11.89
N SER A 3 -25.47 24.56 -12.65
CA SER A 3 -25.39 23.21 -12.08
C SER A 3 -23.92 22.97 -11.76
N LYS A 4 -23.51 23.34 -10.55
CA LYS A 4 -22.21 22.93 -10.03
C LYS A 4 -22.22 21.42 -9.85
N VAL A 5 -21.24 20.73 -10.43
CA VAL A 5 -21.02 19.31 -10.19
C VAL A 5 -20.77 19.11 -8.70
N CYS A 6 -21.63 18.31 -8.06
CA CYS A 6 -21.55 18.07 -6.63
C CYS A 6 -20.45 17.03 -6.33
N SER A 7 -19.44 17.40 -5.53
CA SER A 7 -18.31 16.51 -5.19
C SER A 7 -18.75 15.23 -4.50
N THR A 8 -19.72 15.30 -3.59
CA THR A 8 -20.26 14.11 -2.92
C THR A 8 -21.00 13.21 -3.90
N CYS A 9 -21.70 13.75 -4.90
CA CYS A 9 -22.36 12.95 -5.93
C CYS A 9 -21.34 12.19 -6.80
N VAL A 10 -20.24 12.84 -7.20
CA VAL A 10 -19.17 12.19 -7.97
C VAL A 10 -18.57 11.03 -7.17
N LEU A 11 -18.24 11.28 -5.89
CA LEU A 11 -17.69 10.25 -5.02
C LEU A 11 -18.67 9.11 -4.75
N GLN A 12 -19.97 9.40 -4.59
CA GLN A 12 -21.00 8.37 -4.44
C GLN A 12 -21.14 7.48 -5.67
N VAL A 13 -21.03 8.04 -6.87
CA VAL A 13 -21.03 7.25 -8.11
C VAL A 13 -19.86 6.27 -8.10
N ILE A 14 -18.65 6.75 -7.81
CA ILE A 14 -17.44 5.91 -7.76
C ILE A 14 -17.53 4.88 -6.62
N CYS A 15 -18.08 5.26 -5.48
CA CYS A 15 -18.19 4.41 -4.29
C CYS A 15 -19.18 3.25 -4.45
N ASN A 16 -20.31 3.49 -5.12
CA ASN A 16 -21.34 2.49 -5.32
C ASN A 16 -21.18 1.70 -6.62
N ALA A 17 -20.17 2.02 -7.44
CA ALA A 17 -19.93 1.30 -8.67
C ALA A 17 -19.37 -0.10 -8.38
N GLN A 18 -19.96 -1.11 -9.02
CA GLN A 18 -19.46 -2.48 -8.95
C GLN A 18 -18.19 -2.67 -9.80
N GLU A 19 -17.99 -1.81 -10.80
CA GLU A 19 -16.85 -1.81 -11.70
C GLU A 19 -16.19 -0.41 -11.71
N PRO A 20 -14.89 -0.31 -12.05
CA PRO A 20 -14.21 0.97 -12.14
C PRO A 20 -14.90 1.92 -13.13
N VAL A 21 -15.13 3.16 -12.70
CA VAL A 21 -15.88 4.15 -13.49
C VAL A 21 -14.93 4.97 -14.34
N SER A 22 -15.16 5.03 -15.65
CA SER A 22 -14.34 5.84 -16.55
C SER A 22 -14.65 7.34 -16.44
N GLN A 23 -13.69 8.18 -16.80
CA GLN A 23 -13.90 9.63 -16.87
C GLN A 23 -15.08 10.00 -17.80
N MET A 24 -15.25 9.27 -18.90
CA MET A 24 -16.31 9.53 -19.88
C MET A 24 -17.69 9.14 -19.33
N GLN A 25 -17.78 8.07 -18.55
CA GLN A 25 -19.00 7.69 -17.84
C GLN A 25 -19.40 8.78 -16.84
N LEU A 26 -18.45 9.33 -16.08
CA LEU A 26 -18.72 10.44 -15.15
C LEU A 26 -19.24 11.68 -15.90
N ILE A 27 -18.57 12.11 -16.97
CA ILE A 27 -19.02 13.26 -17.78
C ILE A 27 -20.47 13.05 -18.23
N SER A 28 -20.78 11.88 -18.77
CA SER A 28 -22.12 11.56 -19.29
C SER A 28 -23.21 11.52 -18.22
N LEU A 29 -22.85 11.31 -16.94
CA LEU A 29 -23.79 11.33 -15.81
C LEU A 29 -24.12 12.75 -15.35
N PHE A 30 -23.19 13.70 -15.49
CA PHE A 30 -23.34 15.06 -14.98
C PHE A 30 -23.68 16.09 -16.07
N THR A 31 -23.58 15.72 -17.36
CA THR A 31 -24.02 16.56 -18.48
C THR A 31 -24.45 15.73 -19.69
N ASN A 32 -25.39 16.28 -20.47
CA ASN A 32 -25.77 15.74 -21.78
C ASN A 32 -24.84 16.21 -22.90
N ASP A 33 -24.01 17.23 -22.64
CA ASP A 33 -22.99 17.73 -23.58
C ASP A 33 -21.59 17.35 -23.08
N PRO A 34 -20.95 16.31 -23.64
CA PRO A 34 -19.62 15.89 -23.21
C PRO A 34 -18.52 16.92 -23.50
N SER A 35 -18.82 17.96 -24.28
CA SER A 35 -17.92 19.09 -24.55
C SER A 35 -18.10 20.27 -23.60
N ASP A 36 -19.03 20.19 -22.64
CA ASP A 36 -19.24 21.23 -21.61
C ASP A 36 -17.98 21.43 -20.76
N GLU A 37 -17.23 22.48 -21.06
CA GLU A 37 -15.97 22.77 -20.39
C GLU A 37 -16.13 23.01 -18.88
N VAL A 38 -17.28 23.54 -18.44
CA VAL A 38 -17.52 23.83 -17.03
C VAL A 38 -17.59 22.53 -16.26
N VAL A 39 -18.42 21.59 -16.74
CA VAL A 39 -18.57 20.27 -16.11
C VAL A 39 -17.25 19.48 -16.15
N ARG A 40 -16.52 19.55 -17.27
CA ARG A 40 -15.21 18.87 -17.40
C ARG A 40 -14.18 19.43 -16.41
N LYS A 41 -14.09 20.75 -16.28
CA LYS A 41 -13.17 21.41 -15.34
C LYS A 41 -13.52 21.11 -13.89
N GLU A 42 -14.82 21.13 -13.54
CA GLU A 42 -15.28 20.80 -12.20
C GLU A 42 -15.04 19.32 -11.87
N LEU A 43 -15.36 18.39 -12.78
CA LEU A 43 -15.05 16.97 -12.60
C LEU A 43 -13.54 16.73 -12.44
N GLN A 44 -12.72 17.36 -13.29
CA GLN A 44 -11.27 17.24 -13.18
C GLN A 44 -10.76 17.71 -11.82
N PHE A 45 -11.24 18.87 -11.34
CA PHE A 45 -10.88 19.38 -10.02
C PHE A 45 -11.25 18.39 -8.90
N ILE A 46 -12.49 17.89 -8.90
CA ILE A 46 -12.98 16.93 -7.89
C ILE A 46 -12.15 15.64 -7.91
N LEU A 47 -11.91 15.08 -9.10
CA LEU A 47 -11.17 13.82 -9.26
C LEU A 47 -9.71 13.98 -8.82
N THR A 48 -9.04 15.06 -9.21
CA THR A 48 -7.67 15.34 -8.78
C THR A 48 -7.58 15.50 -7.27
N THR A 49 -8.44 16.32 -6.66
CA THR A 49 -8.44 16.49 -5.19
C THR A 49 -8.74 15.16 -4.48
N SER A 50 -9.63 14.34 -5.01
CA SER A 50 -9.96 13.04 -4.41
C SER A 50 -8.82 12.03 -4.52
N LEU A 51 -8.04 12.07 -5.61
CA LEU A 51 -6.81 11.27 -5.76
C LEU A 51 -5.75 11.72 -4.76
N ASP A 52 -5.53 13.03 -4.63
CA ASP A 52 -4.53 13.61 -3.71
C ASP A 52 -4.85 13.28 -2.25
N LEU A 53 -6.14 13.23 -1.89
CA LEU A 53 -6.61 12.82 -0.57
C LEU A 53 -6.63 11.29 -0.36
N GLY A 54 -6.32 10.49 -1.40
CA GLY A 54 -6.36 9.03 -1.34
C GLY A 54 -7.77 8.44 -1.21
N LEU A 55 -8.82 9.21 -1.52
CA LEU A 55 -10.22 8.74 -1.45
C LEU A 55 -10.54 7.79 -2.60
N ILE A 56 -9.97 8.08 -3.77
CA ILE A 56 -10.10 7.28 -4.98
C ILE A 56 -8.71 6.96 -5.52
N VAL A 57 -8.63 5.92 -6.35
CA VAL A 57 -7.44 5.53 -7.10
C VAL A 57 -7.79 5.56 -8.59
N LYS A 58 -6.80 5.87 -9.42
CA LYS A 58 -6.94 5.88 -10.88
C LYS A 58 -6.09 4.77 -11.48
N SER A 59 -6.69 3.96 -12.36
CA SER A 59 -5.98 3.05 -13.26
C SER A 59 -6.39 3.37 -14.70
N SER A 60 -5.41 3.72 -15.54
CA SER A 60 -5.68 4.18 -16.91
C SER A 60 -6.66 5.37 -16.95
N ASP A 61 -7.85 5.18 -17.51
CA ASP A 61 -8.95 6.15 -17.61
C ASP A 61 -10.09 5.89 -16.61
N GLN A 62 -9.91 4.93 -15.69
CA GLN A 62 -10.91 4.48 -14.73
C GLN A 62 -10.57 4.86 -13.28
N TYR A 63 -11.61 5.06 -12.47
CA TYR A 63 -11.55 5.46 -11.06
C TYR A 63 -12.29 4.45 -10.16
N TYR A 64 -11.73 4.17 -8.98
CA TYR A 64 -12.32 3.27 -7.97
C TYR A 64 -11.94 3.73 -6.55
N ILE A 65 -12.60 3.22 -5.51
CA ILE A 65 -12.35 3.62 -4.11
C ILE A 65 -11.01 3.06 -3.59
N GLY A 66 -10.16 3.93 -3.04
CA GLY A 66 -8.85 3.56 -2.50
C GLY A 66 -8.89 2.77 -1.19
N ALA A 67 -9.98 2.91 -0.42
CA ALA A 67 -10.16 2.19 0.84
C ALA A 67 -10.38 0.67 0.67
N ASN A 68 -10.61 0.19 -0.56
CA ASN A 68 -10.86 -1.22 -0.86
C ASN A 68 -9.62 -1.98 -1.39
N VAL A 69 -8.42 -1.38 -1.32
CA VAL A 69 -7.16 -1.99 -1.80
C VAL A 69 -6.36 -2.64 -0.64
N ASN A 70 -6.81 -2.52 0.61
CA ASN A 70 -6.16 -3.12 1.78
C ASN A 70 -6.67 -4.52 2.17
N GLU A 71 -7.53 -5.15 1.35
CA GLU A 71 -7.98 -6.54 1.60
C GLU A 71 -7.39 -7.56 0.60
N THR A 72 -6.65 -7.11 -0.44
CA THR A 72 -5.99 -8.00 -1.41
C THR A 72 -4.51 -8.24 -1.13
N VAL A 73 -4.04 -7.95 0.10
CA VAL A 73 -2.73 -8.39 0.62
C VAL A 73 -2.96 -9.38 1.77
N ARG A 74 -3.62 -10.50 1.47
CA ARG A 74 -3.46 -11.74 2.25
C ARG A 74 -3.34 -12.89 1.26
N GLU A 75 -2.29 -13.69 1.48
CA GLU A 75 -1.82 -14.84 0.70
C GLU A 75 -0.77 -14.60 -0.41
N GLU A 76 0.13 -13.62 -0.29
CA GLU A 76 1.48 -13.77 -0.87
C GLU A 76 2.55 -13.10 0.00
N GLU A 77 2.76 -13.61 1.22
CA GLU A 77 4.10 -13.63 1.85
C GLU A 77 4.20 -14.89 2.73
N ASN A 78 5.30 -15.61 2.55
CA ASN A 78 5.49 -17.05 2.61
C ASN A 78 6.31 -17.46 3.84
N PRO A 79 6.02 -18.58 4.53
CA PRO A 79 7.15 -19.35 5.07
C PRO A 79 6.96 -20.87 4.91
N GLU A 80 7.00 -21.40 3.68
CA GLU A 80 7.46 -22.77 3.44
C GLU A 80 8.97 -22.80 3.19
N VAL A 81 9.74 -22.66 4.28
CA VAL A 81 11.01 -23.37 4.40
C VAL A 81 10.83 -24.33 5.57
N GLN A 82 10.38 -25.55 5.23
CA GLN A 82 10.37 -26.69 6.13
C GLN A 82 11.80 -26.99 6.59
N GLU A 83 12.12 -26.69 7.84
CA GLU A 83 12.98 -27.58 8.62
C GLU A 83 12.20 -28.87 8.86
N VAL A 84 12.67 -30.04 8.41
CA VAL A 84 12.80 -31.29 9.19
C VAL A 84 13.66 -32.31 8.41
N SER A 85 14.86 -32.53 8.97
CA SER A 85 15.55 -33.81 9.19
C SER A 85 15.58 -34.92 8.12
N GLN A 86 16.80 -35.17 7.62
CA GLN A 86 17.37 -36.53 7.51
C GLN A 86 18.90 -36.43 7.48
N GLY A 87 19.57 -37.05 8.46
CA GLY A 87 21.03 -37.14 8.49
C GLY A 87 21.66 -37.23 9.88
N ALA A 88 21.17 -38.14 10.73
CA ALA A 88 21.96 -38.62 11.85
C ALA A 88 23.01 -39.61 11.31
N GLU A 89 24.30 -39.27 11.33
CA GLU A 89 25.39 -40.15 11.78
C GLU A 89 26.78 -39.53 11.59
N GLN A 90 27.61 -39.66 12.65
CA GLN A 90 29.09 -39.61 12.68
C GLN A 90 29.72 -38.21 12.49
N ALA A 91 30.64 -37.69 13.31
CA ALA A 91 31.51 -38.21 14.36
C ALA A 91 31.84 -37.03 15.29
N SER A 92 31.64 -37.11 16.60
CA SER A 92 32.65 -37.50 17.59
C SER A 92 34.09 -37.11 17.22
N GLN A 93 34.52 -35.92 17.67
CA GLN A 93 35.88 -35.65 18.16
C GLN A 93 35.92 -34.29 18.89
N MET A 94 35.87 -34.33 20.22
CA MET A 94 36.55 -33.36 21.09
C MET A 94 38.07 -33.62 21.01
N PRO A 95 38.92 -32.82 21.66
CA PRO A 95 39.01 -31.36 21.78
C PRO A 95 40.44 -30.91 21.42
N GLU A 96 40.73 -29.60 21.39
CA GLU A 96 41.97 -29.15 22.03
C GLU A 96 41.83 -27.71 22.54
N MET A 97 42.45 -27.54 23.69
CA MET A 97 42.39 -26.45 24.65
C MET A 97 43.41 -25.39 24.23
N GLU A 98 43.05 -24.11 24.29
CA GLU A 98 44.06 -23.07 24.42
C GLU A 98 43.67 -22.17 25.61
N GLU A 99 44.32 -22.49 26.72
CA GLU A 99 44.40 -21.77 27.97
C GLU A 99 45.31 -20.56 27.75
N VAL A 100 44.79 -19.34 27.88
CA VAL A 100 45.64 -18.15 28.00
C VAL A 100 45.25 -17.37 29.25
N SER A 101 46.03 -17.67 30.28
CA SER A 101 46.53 -16.85 31.39
C SER A 101 45.79 -15.58 31.80
N ALA A 102 45.43 -15.61 33.09
CA ALA A 102 45.29 -14.46 33.95
C ALA A 102 46.50 -13.52 33.86
N GLU A 103 46.24 -12.21 33.92
CA GLU A 103 47.05 -11.29 34.70
C GLU A 103 46.17 -10.12 35.17
N GLN A 104 46.06 -10.02 36.49
CA GLN A 104 45.30 -9.06 37.26
C GLN A 104 46.33 -8.31 38.11
N GLU A 105 46.65 -7.07 37.76
CA GLU A 105 47.37 -6.08 38.58
C GLU A 105 47.35 -4.76 37.77
N SER A 106 47.32 -3.54 38.31
CA SER A 106 47.76 -3.02 39.58
C SER A 106 47.27 -1.57 39.69
N GLN A 107 47.29 -1.03 40.91
CA GLN A 107 47.32 0.40 41.29
C GLN A 107 45.99 1.17 41.22
N ASP A 108 45.28 1.40 42.34
CA ASP A 108 45.61 2.24 43.51
C ASP A 108 45.45 3.75 43.24
N LYS A 109 44.87 4.42 44.22
CA LYS A 109 44.36 5.81 44.23
C LYS A 109 45.48 6.81 43.93
N ILE A 110 45.12 8.00 43.42
CA ILE A 110 45.59 9.32 43.90
C ILE A 110 44.79 10.44 43.18
N ASN A 111 44.28 11.36 44.01
CA ASN A 111 43.57 12.63 43.77
C ASN A 111 42.05 12.57 43.55
#